data_AF-A0A9Q1GS16-F1
#
_entry.id   AF-A0A9Q1GS16-F1
#
_cell.length_a   1.000
_cell.length_b   1.000
_cell.length_c   1.000
_cell.angle_alpha   90.00
_cell.angle_beta   90.00
_cell.angle_gamma   90.00
#
_symmetry.space_group_name_H-M   'P 1'
#
loop_
_entity.id
_entity.type
_entity.pdbx_description
1 polymer ?
#
loop_
_entity_poly.entity_id
_entity_poly.type
_entity_poly.pdbx_seq_one_letter_code
_entity_poly.pdbx_strand_id
1 'polypeptide(L)'
;MIIHSPEPKVKILVDRDPARPGHFSRTIAKGPETTTWIWNLHADPHDFDSHTSDLEEISRKIFSAHFGQLSITFLWLSGMYFHDARFSNYEAWLSDSTHIGPSAQIWRASGITSSLTIVVAHHMYLMSPYLYLATDYGTQLSLLTHHMWISGFLIVGAAAYAAIFMVRGYDPTTRYNDLIDRVLRHRDAIISHLN
;
A
#
# COMPACT_ATOMS: atom_id res chain seq x y z
N MET A 1 73.67 -7.55 6.92
CA MET A 1 72.70 -8.11 5.94
C MET A 1 71.57 -8.73 6.74
N ILE A 2 70.45 -8.02 6.90
CA ILE A 2 69.28 -8.50 7.64
C ILE A 2 68.30 -9.06 6.62
N ILE A 3 68.01 -10.36 6.72
CA ILE A 3 67.06 -11.08 5.87
C ILE A 3 65.68 -10.92 6.49
N HIS A 4 64.79 -10.17 5.84
CA HIS A 4 63.36 -10.18 6.17
C HIS A 4 62.71 -11.39 5.49
N SER A 5 62.14 -12.28 6.29
CA SER A 5 61.25 -13.33 5.79
C SER A 5 59.93 -12.70 5.36
N PRO A 6 59.36 -13.06 4.19
CA PRO A 6 58.06 -12.54 3.79
C PRO A 6 56.96 -13.13 4.70
N GLU A 7 56.15 -12.26 5.31
CA GLU A 7 55.00 -12.70 6.10
C GLU A 7 53.92 -13.33 5.19
N PRO A 8 53.22 -14.38 5.67
CA PRO A 8 52.14 -14.99 4.92
C PRO A 8 50.98 -14.01 4.77
N LYS A 9 50.66 -13.63 3.53
CA LYS A 9 49.46 -12.83 3.22
C LYS A 9 48.21 -13.64 3.54
N VAL A 10 47.58 -13.36 4.68
CA VAL A 10 46.26 -13.88 5.01
C VAL A 10 45.23 -13.23 4.08
N LYS A 11 44.64 -14.01 3.18
CA LYS A 11 43.48 -13.58 2.38
C LYS A 11 42.25 -13.67 3.27
N ILE A 12 41.76 -12.53 3.76
CA ILE A 12 40.44 -12.46 4.38
C ILE A 12 39.41 -12.59 3.25
N LEU A 13 38.89 -13.80 3.04
CA LEU A 13 37.68 -14.02 2.25
C LEU A 13 36.50 -13.58 3.12
N VAL A 14 36.17 -12.29 3.05
CA VAL A 14 34.84 -11.84 3.47
C VAL A 14 33.89 -12.35 2.39
N ASP A 15 32.97 -13.23 2.75
CA ASP A 15 31.82 -13.53 1.91
C ASP A 15 30.95 -12.27 1.86
N ARG A 16 31.33 -11.38 0.93
CA ARG A 16 30.50 -10.26 0.52
C ARG A 16 29.56 -10.85 -0.50
N ASP A 17 28.44 -11.40 -0.06
CA ASP A 17 27.25 -11.38 -0.90
C ASP A 17 26.58 -10.02 -0.64
N PRO A 18 26.94 -8.95 -1.38
CA PRO A 18 26.18 -7.72 -1.31
C PRO A 18 24.74 -8.05 -1.71
N ALA A 19 23.76 -7.49 -0.99
CA ALA A 19 22.36 -7.57 -1.38
C ALA A 19 22.27 -7.22 -2.88
N ARG A 20 21.83 -8.19 -3.71
CA ARG A 20 21.77 -8.02 -5.17
C ARG A 20 20.40 -7.44 -5.53
N PRO A 21 20.30 -6.14 -5.87
CA PRO A 21 19.00 -5.55 -6.20
C PRO A 21 18.45 -6.25 -7.44
N GLY A 22 17.15 -6.56 -7.42
CA GLY A 22 16.51 -7.27 -8.53
C GLY A 22 16.73 -8.77 -8.54
N HIS A 23 17.27 -9.37 -7.47
CA HIS A 23 17.45 -10.83 -7.36
C HIS A 23 16.15 -11.63 -7.60
N PHE A 24 15.01 -11.00 -7.39
CA PHE A 24 13.68 -11.59 -7.57
C PHE A 24 13.30 -11.79 -9.05
N SER A 25 13.99 -11.13 -9.99
CA SER A 25 13.74 -11.24 -11.43
C SER A 25 15.02 -11.63 -12.17
N ARG A 26 14.97 -12.71 -12.96
CA ARG A 26 16.11 -13.13 -13.79
C ARG A 26 16.55 -12.08 -14.81
N THR A 27 15.63 -11.20 -15.22
CA THR A 27 15.91 -10.12 -16.16
C THR A 27 16.64 -8.97 -15.46
N ILE A 28 16.16 -8.55 -14.29
CA ILE A 28 16.72 -7.42 -13.53
C ILE A 28 18.02 -7.83 -12.82
N ALA A 29 18.14 -9.08 -12.38
CA ALA A 29 19.34 -9.59 -11.70
C ALA A 29 20.63 -9.53 -12.55
N LYS A 30 20.53 -9.35 -13.88
CA LYS A 30 21.68 -9.16 -14.77
C LYS A 30 22.41 -7.83 -14.58
N GLY A 31 21.77 -6.87 -13.89
CA GLY A 31 22.32 -5.56 -13.60
C GLY A 31 21.87 -4.46 -14.57
N PRO A 32 22.19 -3.20 -14.25
CA PRO A 32 21.71 -2.04 -14.99
C PRO A 32 22.47 -1.82 -16.30
N GLU A 33 21.86 -2.16 -17.43
CA GLU A 33 22.34 -1.76 -18.76
C GLU A 33 21.80 -0.39 -19.19
N THR A 34 20.61 -0.01 -18.71
CA THR A 34 19.95 1.26 -19.01
C THR A 34 19.27 1.83 -17.77
N THR A 35 18.94 3.12 -17.76
CA THR A 35 18.19 3.75 -16.65
C THR A 35 16.78 3.17 -16.48
N THR A 36 16.20 2.55 -17.51
CA THR A 36 14.95 1.77 -17.42
C THR A 36 15.04 0.65 -16.39
N TRP A 37 16.23 0.07 -16.18
CA TRP A 37 16.44 -0.94 -15.15
C TRP A 37 16.05 -0.45 -13.76
N ILE A 38 16.33 0.82 -13.43
CA ILE A 38 15.99 1.40 -12.12
C ILE A 38 14.47 1.46 -11.96
N TRP A 39 13.74 1.83 -13.01
CA TRP A 39 12.28 1.89 -12.95
C TRP A 39 11.66 0.50 -12.80
N ASN A 40 12.13 -0.49 -13.57
CA ASN A 40 11.68 -1.87 -13.44
C ASN A 40 12.00 -2.46 -12.06
N LEU A 41 13.16 -2.10 -11.49
CA LEU A 41 13.53 -2.50 -10.13
C LEU A 41 12.51 -2.01 -9.08
N HIS A 42 11.82 -0.90 -9.30
CA HIS A 42 10.80 -0.38 -8.38
C HIS A 42 9.37 -0.78 -8.75
N ALA A 43 9.09 -1.05 -10.02
CA ALA A 43 7.77 -1.46 -10.49
C ALA A 43 7.45 -2.92 -10.16
N ASP A 44 8.44 -3.80 -10.30
CA ASP A 44 8.25 -5.25 -10.25
C ASP A 44 8.42 -5.93 -8.85
N PRO A 45 8.92 -5.30 -7.76
CA PRO A 45 9.12 -6.00 -6.47
C PRO A 45 7.87 -6.65 -5.89
N HIS A 46 6.69 -6.09 -6.15
CA HIS A 46 5.41 -6.61 -5.62
C HIS A 46 4.59 -7.35 -6.68
N ASP A 47 5.08 -7.50 -7.92
CA ASP A 47 4.47 -8.37 -8.94
C ASP A 47 4.95 -9.82 -8.74
N PHE A 48 4.51 -10.46 -7.65
CA PHE A 48 5.01 -11.77 -7.23
C PHE A 48 4.77 -12.88 -8.26
N ASP A 49 3.68 -12.80 -9.02
CA ASP A 49 3.35 -13.75 -10.10
C ASP A 49 4.39 -13.71 -11.23
N SER A 50 5.10 -12.59 -11.40
CA SER A 50 6.17 -12.48 -12.39
C SER A 50 7.50 -13.09 -11.94
N HIS A 51 7.67 -13.34 -10.64
CA HIS A 51 8.92 -13.86 -10.07
C HIS A 51 9.00 -15.39 -10.15
N THR A 52 7.87 -16.06 -9.93
CA THR A 52 7.76 -17.53 -9.83
C THR A 52 6.36 -17.97 -10.25
N SER A 53 6.23 -19.20 -10.73
CA SER A 53 4.91 -19.82 -11.01
C SER A 53 4.40 -20.66 -9.83
N ASP A 54 5.16 -20.75 -8.74
CA ASP A 54 4.78 -21.50 -7.54
C ASP A 54 3.81 -20.69 -6.67
N LEU A 55 2.55 -21.11 -6.66
CA LEU A 55 1.49 -20.47 -5.89
C LEU A 55 1.73 -20.53 -4.38
N GLU A 56 2.44 -21.54 -3.87
CA GLU A 56 2.78 -21.62 -2.45
C GLU A 56 3.77 -20.52 -2.05
N GLU A 57 4.82 -20.34 -2.86
CA GLU A 57 5.80 -19.27 -2.65
C GLU A 57 5.15 -17.89 -2.76
N ILE A 58 4.30 -17.66 -3.77
CA ILE A 58 3.55 -16.41 -3.94
C ILE A 58 2.67 -16.16 -2.71
N SER A 59 1.91 -17.16 -2.27
CA SER A 59 1.02 -17.03 -1.10
C SER A 59 1.80 -16.70 0.17
N ARG A 60 2.98 -17.30 0.36
CA ARG A 60 3.87 -17.00 1.51
C ARG A 60 4.39 -15.57 1.47
N LYS A 61 4.80 -15.07 0.30
CA LYS A 61 5.24 -13.66 0.13
C LYS A 61 4.10 -12.70 0.43
N ILE A 62 2.91 -12.97 -0.10
CA ILE A 62 1.69 -12.19 0.16
C ILE A 62 1.39 -12.19 1.66
N PHE A 63 1.34 -13.35 2.30
CA PHE A 63 1.07 -13.47 3.74
C PHE A 63 2.06 -12.67 4.58
N SER A 64 3.36 -12.76 4.27
CA SER A 64 4.39 -11.96 4.96
C SER A 64 4.23 -10.46 4.71
N ALA A 65 3.90 -10.04 3.49
CA ALA A 65 3.68 -8.64 3.15
C ALA A 65 2.52 -8.02 3.93
N HIS A 66 1.47 -8.80 4.24
CA HIS A 66 0.37 -8.36 5.10
C HIS A 66 0.84 -8.00 6.52
N PHE A 67 1.73 -8.79 7.13
CA PHE A 67 2.33 -8.43 8.42
C PHE A 67 3.20 -7.19 8.33
N GLY A 68 3.93 -7.01 7.22
CA GLY A 68 4.66 -5.78 6.93
C GLY A 68 3.72 -4.57 6.93
N GLN A 69 2.62 -4.64 6.17
CA GLN A 69 1.62 -3.57 6.13
C GLN A 69 0.98 -3.31 7.51
N LEU A 70 0.62 -4.36 8.25
CA LEU A 70 0.09 -4.22 9.61
C LEU A 70 1.09 -3.54 10.55
N SER A 71 2.38 -3.88 10.47
CA SER A 71 3.42 -3.27 11.30
C SER A 71 3.55 -1.76 11.03
N ILE A 72 3.47 -1.33 9.76
CA ILE A 72 3.48 0.10 9.38
C ILE A 72 2.23 0.80 9.92
N THR A 73 1.06 0.17 9.84
CA THR A 73 -0.19 0.71 10.40
C THR A 73 -0.08 0.90 11.91
N PHE A 74 0.43 -0.09 12.64
CA PHE A 74 0.63 0.02 14.09
C PHE A 74 1.67 1.08 14.46
N LEU A 75 2.76 1.18 13.70
CA LEU A 75 3.77 2.22 13.91
C LEU A 75 3.18 3.62 13.67
N TRP A 76 2.41 3.78 12.61
CA TRP A 76 1.73 5.03 12.30
C TRP A 76 0.71 5.41 13.39
N LEU A 77 -0.13 4.47 13.83
CA LEU A 77 -1.06 4.67 14.95
C LEU A 77 -0.32 5.04 16.23
N SER A 78 0.73 4.30 16.59
CA SER A 78 1.57 4.60 17.75
C SER A 78 2.18 6.00 17.67
N GLY A 79 2.60 6.43 16.48
CA GLY A 79 3.07 7.79 16.22
C GLY A 79 1.99 8.84 16.51
N MET A 80 0.75 8.62 16.07
CA MET A 80 -0.37 9.51 16.36
C MET A 80 -0.61 9.64 17.87
N TYR A 81 -0.65 8.53 18.60
CA TYR A 81 -0.80 8.55 20.07
C TYR A 81 0.37 9.23 20.78
N PHE A 82 1.61 8.98 20.34
CA PHE A 82 2.79 9.59 20.94
C PHE A 82 2.82 11.10 20.71
N HIS A 83 2.48 11.54 19.49
CA HIS A 83 2.40 12.96 19.16
C HIS A 83 1.32 13.68 19.96
N ASP A 84 0.16 13.05 20.14
CA ASP A 84 -0.89 13.58 21.00
C ASP A 84 -0.39 13.73 22.45
N ALA A 85 0.16 12.65 23.03
CA ALA A 85 0.60 12.65 24.42
C ALA A 85 1.74 13.64 24.76
N ARG A 86 2.52 14.09 23.76
CA ARG A 86 3.73 14.92 23.99
C ARG A 86 3.65 16.34 23.45
N PHE A 87 2.90 16.54 22.37
CA PHE A 87 2.94 17.78 21.59
C PHE A 87 1.54 18.32 21.27
N SER A 88 0.50 17.85 21.95
CA SER A 88 -0.85 18.38 21.78
C SER A 88 -1.34 19.26 22.92
N ASN A 89 -2.41 20.01 22.64
CA ASN A 89 -3.18 20.74 23.63
C ASN A 89 -4.37 19.92 24.17
N TYR A 90 -4.31 18.58 24.13
CA TYR A 90 -5.46 17.70 24.42
C TYR A 90 -6.13 17.98 25.77
N GLU A 91 -5.38 18.20 26.85
CA GLU A 91 -5.96 18.53 28.16
C GLU A 91 -6.69 19.87 28.16
N ALA A 92 -6.15 20.88 27.48
CA ALA A 92 -6.80 22.18 27.33
C ALA A 92 -8.07 22.07 26.47
N TRP A 93 -7.99 21.35 25.34
CA TRP A 93 -9.15 21.05 24.50
C TRP A 93 -10.25 20.30 25.26
N LEU A 94 -9.88 19.34 26.12
CA LEU A 94 -10.83 18.59 26.94
C LEU A 94 -11.54 19.49 27.97
N SER A 95 -10.88 20.56 28.43
CA SER A 95 -11.45 21.50 29.40
C SER A 95 -12.46 22.48 28.79
N ASP A 96 -12.31 22.87 27.51
CA ASP A 96 -13.29 23.70 26.77
C ASP A 96 -13.21 23.41 25.26
N SER A 97 -13.90 22.35 24.85
CA SER A 97 -13.89 21.84 23.47
C SER A 97 -14.67 22.70 22.47
N THR A 98 -15.46 23.67 22.95
CA THR A 98 -16.26 24.55 22.10
C THR A 98 -15.49 25.77 21.61
N HIS A 99 -14.55 26.25 22.41
CA HIS A 99 -13.75 27.44 22.09
C HIS A 99 -12.28 27.13 21.81
N ILE A 100 -11.76 26.01 22.33
CA ILE A 100 -10.40 25.56 22.08
C ILE A 100 -10.44 24.55 20.93
N GLY A 101 -9.71 24.83 19.85
CA GLY A 101 -9.56 23.88 18.74
C GLY A 101 -8.51 22.80 19.05
N PRO A 102 -8.68 21.57 18.55
CA PRO A 102 -7.68 20.52 18.72
C PRO A 102 -6.39 20.86 17.97
N SER A 103 -5.25 20.64 18.61
CA SER A 103 -3.91 20.85 18.05
C SER A 103 -2.95 19.81 18.58
N ALA A 104 -2.43 18.96 17.70
CA ALA A 104 -1.20 18.20 17.87
C ALA A 104 -0.29 18.58 16.68
N GLN A 105 0.95 18.98 16.92
CA GLN A 105 1.77 19.82 16.04
C GLN A 105 1.77 19.55 14.49
N ILE A 106 1.59 20.65 13.73
CA ILE A 106 1.85 21.06 12.31
C ILE A 106 1.30 20.25 11.12
N TRP A 107 1.06 18.93 11.19
CA TRP A 107 0.37 18.25 10.07
C TRP A 107 -0.93 17.66 10.57
N ARG A 108 -2.06 18.20 10.10
CA ARG A 108 -3.40 17.66 10.37
C ARG A 108 -3.36 16.14 10.22
N ALA A 109 -3.55 15.45 11.35
CA ALA A 109 -3.61 14.02 11.43
C ALA A 109 -4.88 13.52 10.72
N SER A 110 -4.78 13.21 9.43
CA SER A 110 -5.79 12.42 8.74
C SER A 110 -5.58 10.97 9.11
N GLY A 111 -6.54 10.41 9.85
CA GLY A 111 -6.51 9.01 10.23
C GLY A 111 -6.98 8.06 9.13
N ILE A 112 -6.25 6.97 8.93
CA ILE A 112 -6.62 5.91 7.99
C ILE A 112 -7.75 5.07 8.59
N THR A 113 -8.85 4.91 7.86
CA THR A 113 -9.74 3.75 8.02
C THR A 113 -10.18 3.26 6.64
N SER A 114 -9.95 1.97 6.38
CA SER A 114 -10.05 1.33 5.07
C SER A 114 -11.41 0.67 4.80
N SER A 115 -11.81 0.69 3.51
CA SER A 115 -12.79 -0.17 2.83
C SER A 115 -14.17 -0.37 3.48
N LEU A 116 -14.88 0.73 3.67
CA LEU A 116 -16.31 0.95 3.42
C LEU A 116 -16.47 2.48 3.16
N THR A 117 -15.50 3.07 2.46
CA THR A 117 -15.08 4.45 2.71
C THR A 117 -16.04 5.51 2.18
N ILE A 118 -16.73 5.31 1.04
CA ILE A 118 -17.75 6.27 0.55
C ILE A 118 -18.93 6.32 1.50
N VAL A 119 -19.45 5.14 1.87
CA VAL A 119 -20.59 5.01 2.76
C VAL A 119 -20.22 5.56 4.13
N VAL A 120 -19.06 5.18 4.68
CA VAL A 120 -18.53 5.74 5.93
C VAL A 120 -18.37 7.26 5.85
N ALA A 121 -17.86 7.80 4.74
CA ALA A 121 -17.70 9.26 4.59
C ALA A 121 -19.04 9.98 4.65
N HIS A 122 -20.05 9.49 3.91
CA HIS A 122 -21.39 10.06 3.93
C HIS A 122 -22.08 9.89 5.29
N HIS A 123 -21.93 8.72 5.93
CA HIS A 123 -22.51 8.46 7.25
C HIS A 123 -21.85 9.30 8.34
N MET A 124 -20.53 9.44 8.35
CA MET A 124 -19.83 10.27 9.33
C MET A 124 -20.14 11.76 9.16
N TYR A 125 -20.36 12.21 7.92
CA TYR A 125 -20.79 13.58 7.65
C TYR A 125 -22.24 13.83 8.11
N LEU A 126 -23.17 12.92 7.82
CA LEU A 126 -24.59 13.09 8.13
C LEU A 126 -24.95 12.70 9.57
N MET A 127 -24.18 11.82 10.20
CA MET A 127 -24.38 11.28 11.53
C MET A 127 -23.05 11.28 12.27
N SER A 128 -22.62 12.47 12.71
CA SER A 128 -21.35 12.67 13.42
C SER A 128 -21.26 11.75 14.65
N PRO A 129 -20.41 10.69 14.64
CA PRO A 129 -20.39 9.70 15.71
C PRO A 129 -19.55 10.13 16.92
N TYR A 130 -18.73 11.18 16.75
CA TYR A 130 -17.82 11.69 17.78
C TYR A 130 -18.34 13.00 18.37
N LEU A 131 -18.14 13.18 19.67
CA LEU A 131 -18.51 14.38 20.42
C LEU A 131 -17.75 15.60 19.86
N TYR A 132 -18.43 16.74 19.74
CA TYR A 132 -17.90 18.02 19.21
C TYR A 132 -17.42 18.03 17.75
N LEU A 133 -17.43 16.89 17.05
CA LEU A 133 -17.07 16.81 15.64
C LEU A 133 -18.09 17.52 14.73
N ALA A 134 -19.38 17.54 15.10
CA ALA A 134 -20.43 18.20 14.32
C ALA A 134 -20.22 19.71 14.13
N THR A 135 -19.52 20.34 15.06
CA THR A 135 -19.22 21.78 15.06
C THR A 135 -17.82 22.09 14.53
N ASP A 136 -16.96 21.08 14.37
CA ASP A 136 -15.65 21.21 13.73
C ASP A 136 -15.75 20.93 12.23
N TYR A 137 -16.16 21.95 11.48
CA TYR A 137 -16.34 21.87 10.03
C TYR A 137 -15.05 21.49 9.28
N GLY A 138 -13.89 21.89 9.80
CA GLY A 138 -12.60 21.59 9.19
C GLY A 138 -12.30 20.09 9.21
N THR A 139 -12.52 19.47 10.36
CA THR A 139 -12.33 18.02 10.52
C THR A 139 -13.38 17.23 9.75
N GLN A 140 -14.64 17.65 9.72
CA GLN A 140 -15.67 16.99 8.91
C GLN A 140 -15.33 16.98 7.42
N LEU A 141 -14.97 18.13 6.85
CA LEU A 141 -14.61 18.23 5.44
C LEU A 141 -13.36 17.40 5.13
N SER A 142 -12.35 17.47 5.99
CA SER A 142 -11.12 16.69 5.82
C SER A 142 -11.39 15.18 5.83
N LEU A 143 -12.18 14.68 6.78
CA LEU A 143 -12.53 13.26 6.87
C LEU A 143 -13.34 12.79 5.66
N LEU A 144 -14.32 13.58 5.23
CA LEU A 144 -15.13 13.31 4.04
C LEU A 144 -14.24 13.20 2.81
N THR A 145 -13.48 14.25 2.49
CA THR A 145 -12.61 14.29 1.31
C THR A 145 -11.56 13.17 1.36
N HIS A 146 -10.95 12.93 2.52
CA HIS A 146 -9.96 11.88 2.70
C HIS A 146 -10.53 10.49 2.37
N HIS A 147 -11.69 10.14 2.96
CA HIS A 147 -12.31 8.83 2.74
C HIS A 147 -12.79 8.68 1.28
N MET A 148 -13.33 9.74 0.67
CA MET A 148 -13.76 9.74 -0.73
C MET A 148 -12.59 9.48 -1.70
N TRP A 149 -11.44 10.13 -1.48
CA TRP A 149 -10.26 9.89 -2.32
C TRP A 149 -9.72 8.48 -2.17
N ILE A 150 -9.61 7.98 -0.92
CA ILE A 150 -9.19 6.58 -0.68
C ILE A 150 -10.15 5.61 -1.39
N SER A 151 -11.46 5.84 -1.31
CA SER A 151 -12.43 5.03 -2.04
C SER A 151 -12.19 5.03 -3.55
N GLY A 152 -11.97 6.22 -4.13
CA GLY A 152 -11.73 6.36 -5.57
C GLY A 152 -10.53 5.53 -6.02
N PHE A 153 -9.41 5.61 -5.29
CA PHE A 153 -8.23 4.79 -5.57
C PHE A 153 -8.49 3.30 -5.45
N LEU A 154 -9.26 2.87 -4.44
CA LEU A 154 -9.59 1.44 -4.25
C LEU A 154 -10.54 0.92 -5.32
N ILE A 155 -11.51 1.71 -5.80
CA ILE A 155 -12.43 1.32 -6.89
C ILE A 155 -11.65 1.14 -8.19
N VAL A 156 -10.80 2.11 -8.55
CA VAL A 156 -9.94 2.01 -9.74
C VAL A 156 -8.96 0.84 -9.60
N GLY A 157 -8.39 0.65 -8.41
CA GLY A 157 -7.54 -0.51 -8.11
C GLY A 157 -8.26 -1.84 -8.30
N ALA A 158 -9.49 -1.99 -7.80
CA ALA A 158 -10.29 -3.19 -7.99
C ALA A 158 -10.56 -3.49 -9.47
N ALA A 159 -10.85 -2.46 -10.28
CA ALA A 159 -10.99 -2.60 -11.73
C ALA A 159 -9.68 -3.02 -12.40
N ALA A 160 -8.54 -2.46 -11.98
CA ALA A 160 -7.22 -2.85 -12.48
C ALA A 160 -6.88 -4.31 -12.14
N TYR A 161 -7.12 -4.76 -10.90
CA TYR A 161 -6.93 -6.16 -10.49
C TYR A 161 -7.89 -7.11 -11.23
N ALA A 162 -9.13 -6.70 -11.49
CA ALA A 162 -10.05 -7.48 -12.32
C ALA A 162 -9.50 -7.67 -13.75
N ALA A 163 -8.95 -6.62 -14.36
CA ALA A 163 -8.30 -6.72 -15.67
C ALA A 163 -7.04 -7.60 -15.63
N ILE A 164 -6.19 -7.50 -14.59
CA ILE A 164 -5.03 -8.37 -14.40
C ILE A 164 -5.45 -9.83 -14.29
N PHE A 165 -6.51 -10.12 -13.53
CA PHE A 165 -7.10 -11.47 -13.46
C PHE A 165 -7.56 -11.95 -14.83
N MET A 166 -8.23 -11.12 -15.61
CA MET A 166 -8.66 -11.49 -16.98
C MET A 166 -7.49 -11.81 -17.91
N VAL A 167 -6.31 -11.24 -17.68
CA VAL A 167 -5.11 -11.52 -18.49
C VAL A 167 -4.34 -12.75 -18.01
N ARG A 168 -4.15 -12.89 -16.69
CA ARG A 168 -3.23 -13.88 -16.11
C ARG A 168 -3.92 -15.09 -15.49
N GLY A 169 -5.15 -14.94 -15.02
CA GLY A 169 -5.86 -15.95 -14.22
C GLY A 169 -7.14 -16.51 -14.86
N TYR A 170 -7.66 -15.90 -15.92
CA TYR A 170 -8.85 -16.38 -16.60
C TYR A 170 -8.51 -17.50 -17.60
N ASP A 171 -9.19 -18.63 -17.45
CA ASP A 171 -9.10 -19.76 -18.38
C ASP A 171 -10.49 -20.08 -18.97
N PRO A 172 -10.71 -19.86 -20.28
CA PRO A 172 -12.00 -20.11 -20.93
C PRO A 172 -12.38 -21.60 -20.97
N THR A 173 -11.42 -22.51 -20.81
CA THR A 173 -11.69 -23.96 -20.81
C THR A 173 -12.35 -24.42 -19.52
N THR A 174 -12.04 -23.76 -18.40
CA THR A 174 -12.61 -24.08 -17.08
C THR A 174 -13.86 -23.25 -16.75
N ARG A 175 -14.10 -22.16 -17.48
CA ARG A 175 -15.20 -21.20 -17.27
C ARG A 175 -16.21 -21.17 -18.42
N TYR A 176 -16.39 -22.28 -19.12
CA TYR A 176 -17.29 -22.34 -20.26
C TYR A 176 -18.76 -22.08 -19.87
N ASN A 177 -19.40 -21.12 -20.56
CA ASN A 177 -20.81 -20.77 -20.42
C ASN A 177 -21.26 -20.37 -19.00
N ASP A 178 -20.32 -19.93 -18.17
CA ASP A 178 -20.62 -19.29 -16.88
C ASP A 178 -21.10 -17.83 -17.08
N LEU A 179 -21.32 -17.12 -15.97
CA LEU A 179 -21.77 -15.72 -16.03
C LEU A 179 -20.73 -14.79 -16.66
N ILE A 180 -19.44 -15.01 -16.40
CA ILE A 180 -18.35 -14.17 -16.91
C ILE A 180 -18.23 -14.37 -18.42
N ASP A 181 -18.22 -15.61 -18.89
CA ASP A 181 -18.17 -15.94 -20.32
C ASP A 181 -19.34 -15.33 -21.10
N ARG A 182 -20.55 -15.36 -20.53
CA ARG A 182 -21.73 -14.72 -21.13
C ARG A 182 -21.60 -13.19 -21.22
N VAL A 183 -21.08 -12.56 -20.17
CA VAL A 183 -20.82 -11.11 -20.17
C VAL A 183 -19.80 -10.76 -21.25
N LEU A 184 -18.73 -11.55 -21.39
CA LEU A 184 -17.70 -11.33 -22.41
C LEU A 184 -18.25 -11.46 -23.84
N ARG A 185 -19.15 -12.42 -24.09
CA ARG A 185 -19.79 -12.61 -25.40
C ARG A 185 -20.68 -11.45 -25.83
N HIS A 186 -21.13 -10.61 -24.89
CA HIS A 186 -21.97 -9.44 -25.17
C HIS A 186 -21.27 -8.12 -24.83
N ARG A 187 -19.94 -8.12 -24.68
CA ARG A 187 -19.16 -6.93 -24.27
C ARG A 187 -19.38 -5.70 -25.15
N ASP A 188 -19.53 -5.88 -26.47
CA ASP A 188 -19.69 -4.77 -27.41
C ASP A 188 -21.04 -4.06 -27.21
N ALA A 189 -22.08 -4.82 -26.86
CA ALA A 189 -23.39 -4.26 -26.51
C ALA A 189 -23.34 -3.51 -25.16
N ILE A 190 -22.61 -4.04 -24.17
CA ILE A 190 -22.42 -3.37 -22.87
C ILE A 190 -21.67 -2.04 -23.05
N ILE A 191 -20.56 -2.06 -23.81
CA ILE A 191 -19.73 -0.88 -24.04
C ILE A 191 -20.50 0.17 -24.83
N SER A 192 -21.25 -0.22 -25.86
CA SER A 192 -22.01 0.73 -26.68
C SER A 192 -23.18 1.39 -25.95
N HIS A 193 -23.76 0.77 -24.92
CA HIS A 193 -24.79 1.39 -24.10
C HIS A 193 -24.23 2.36 -23.05
N LEU A 194 -22.94 2.23 -22.69
CA LEU A 194 -22.28 3.10 -21.71
C LEU A 194 -21.64 4.35 -22.35
N ASN A 195 -21.34 4.29 -23.64
CA ASN A 195 -20.69 5.35 -24.42
C ASN A 195 -21.69 6.36 -24.97
#